data_AF-S4NTX0-F1
#
_entry.id   AF-S4NTX0-F1
#
_cell.length_a   1.000
_cell.length_b   1.000
_cell.length_c   1.000
_cell.angle_alpha   90.00
_cell.angle_beta   90.00
_cell.angle_gamma   90.00
#
_symmetry.space_group_name_H-M   'P 1'
#
loop_
_entity.id
_entity.type
_entity.pdbx_description
1 polymer ?
#
loop_
_entity_poly.entity_id
_entity_poly.type
_entity_poly.pdbx_seq_one_letter_code
_entity_poly.pdbx_strand_id
1 'polypeptide(L)'
;PNYVSSYCSKSLGLKRTQLRRALHDPDEPNALVLFLPKSIPEHEKMKMNPNDIEVAVVVDPVLGNILRPHQRDGVKFMYDCVTGKQIENAYG
;
A
#
# COMPACT_ATOMS: atom_id res chain seq x y z
N PRO A 1 18.74 18.37 6.60
CA PRO A 1 17.42 18.09 7.21
C PRO A 1 16.37 17.92 6.10
N ASN A 2 16.22 16.67 5.65
CA ASN A 2 15.50 16.30 4.42
C ASN A 2 13.99 16.22 4.67
N TYR A 3 13.31 17.37 4.60
CA TYR A 3 11.85 17.42 4.60
C TYR A 3 11.34 17.02 3.21
N VAL A 4 10.80 15.81 3.07
CA VAL A 4 10.09 15.41 1.86
C VAL A 4 8.71 16.05 1.91
N SER A 5 8.52 17.10 1.09
CA SER A 5 7.25 17.79 0.93
C SER A 5 6.22 16.82 0.35
N SER A 6 5.29 16.36 1.20
CA SER A 6 4.10 15.65 0.75
C SER A 6 3.41 16.48 -0.33
N TYR A 7 3.38 15.96 -1.56
CA TYR A 7 2.93 16.61 -2.81
C TYR A 7 1.42 16.93 -2.86
N CYS A 8 0.84 17.37 -1.76
CA CYS A 8 -0.54 17.81 -1.70
C CYS A 8 -0.56 19.31 -1.37
N SER A 9 -0.72 20.12 -2.42
CA SER A 9 -0.91 21.57 -2.38
C SER A 9 -1.75 21.97 -1.17
N LYS A 10 -1.13 22.64 -0.20
CA LYS A 10 -1.81 23.08 1.03
C LYS A 10 -2.60 24.36 0.72
N SER A 11 -3.83 24.22 0.22
CA SER A 11 -4.80 25.32 0.23
C SER A 11 -5.41 25.44 1.62
N LEU A 12 -5.25 26.60 2.28
CA LEU A 12 -5.89 26.89 3.55
C LEU A 12 -7.42 26.83 3.40
N GLY A 13 -8.12 26.22 4.36
CA GLY A 13 -9.60 26.21 4.41
C GLY A 13 -10.29 25.00 3.75
N LEU A 14 -9.60 24.17 2.97
CA LEU A 14 -10.17 22.89 2.53
C LEU A 14 -9.90 21.81 3.58
N LYS A 15 -10.96 21.33 4.23
CA LYS A 15 -10.90 20.12 5.06
C LYS A 15 -10.45 18.98 4.14
N ARG A 16 -9.25 18.46 4.35
CA ARG A 16 -8.73 17.32 3.56
C ARG A 16 -9.72 16.17 3.70
N THR A 17 -10.45 15.85 2.65
CA THR A 17 -10.97 14.51 2.48
C THR A 17 -9.75 13.61 2.49
N GLN A 18 -9.59 12.79 3.52
CA GLN A 18 -8.48 11.84 3.63
C GLN A 18 -8.60 10.88 2.44
N LEU A 19 -7.89 11.19 1.36
CA LEU A 19 -7.86 10.33 0.18
C LEU A 19 -7.18 9.03 0.62
N ARG A 20 -7.86 7.91 0.42
CA ARG A 20 -7.36 6.58 0.76
C ARG A 20 -6.09 6.33 -0.06
N ARG A 21 -4.95 6.20 0.60
CA ARG A 21 -3.63 5.99 -0.01
C ARG A 21 -2.85 4.92 0.75
N ALA A 22 -1.84 4.34 0.10
CA ALA A 22 -0.92 3.43 0.77
C ALA A 22 -0.23 4.12 1.96
N LEU A 23 0.03 3.35 3.01
CA LEU A 23 0.70 3.88 4.21
C LEU A 23 2.17 4.21 3.95
N HIS A 24 2.83 3.38 3.13
CA HIS A 24 4.20 3.58 2.67
C HIS A 24 4.23 3.60 1.14
N ASP A 25 5.26 4.25 0.60
CA ASP A 25 5.42 4.44 -0.83
C ASP A 25 5.86 3.12 -1.52
N PRO A 26 5.11 2.61 -2.51
CA PRO A 26 5.48 1.40 -3.25
C PRO A 26 6.68 1.59 -4.19
N ASP A 27 7.02 2.84 -4.57
CA ASP A 27 8.06 3.12 -5.57
C ASP A 27 9.45 3.36 -4.94
N GLU A 28 9.56 3.30 -3.61
CA GLU A 28 10.83 3.46 -2.91
C GLU A 28 11.80 2.30 -3.19
N PRO A 29 13.11 2.57 -3.35
CA PRO A 29 14.11 1.53 -3.55
C PRO A 29 14.14 0.60 -2.33
N ASN A 30 13.93 -0.70 -2.57
CA ASN A 30 13.78 -1.77 -1.57
C ASN A 30 12.42 -1.84 -0.86
N ALA A 31 11.39 -1.14 -1.34
CA ALA A 31 10.02 -1.34 -0.86
C ALA A 31 9.59 -2.81 -1.05
N LEU A 32 9.15 -3.45 0.04
CA LEU A 32 8.56 -4.78 -0.01
C LEU A 32 7.04 -4.64 -0.16
N VAL A 33 6.57 -4.71 -1.40
CA VAL A 33 5.15 -4.62 -1.75
C VAL A 33 4.49 -6.00 -1.63
N LEU A 34 3.47 -6.11 -0.76
CA LEU A 34 2.71 -7.34 -0.52
C LEU A 34 1.44 -7.42 -1.39
N PHE A 35 0.87 -6.26 -1.71
CA PHE A 35 -0.30 -6.17 -2.57
C PHE A 35 -0.22 -4.92 -3.42
N LEU A 36 -0.45 -5.10 -4.72
CA LEU A 36 -0.56 -4.01 -5.69
C LEU A 36 -1.99 -4.03 -6.26
N PRO A 37 -2.77 -2.95 -6.08
CA PRO A 37 -4.12 -2.88 -6.62
C PRO A 37 -4.08 -2.89 -8.14
N LYS A 38 -5.13 -3.43 -8.77
CA LYS A 38 -5.27 -3.41 -10.23
C LYS A 38 -5.40 -1.97 -10.72
N SER A 39 -4.81 -1.67 -11.88
CA SER A 39 -4.96 -0.36 -12.52
C SER A 39 -6.37 -0.21 -13.11
N ILE A 40 -7.30 0.29 -12.29
CA ILE A 40 -8.65 0.67 -12.72
C ILE A 40 -8.57 2.04 -13.44
N PRO A 41 -9.28 2.24 -14.56
CA PRO A 41 -9.30 3.54 -15.22
C PRO A 41 -9.90 4.64 -14.34
N GLU A 42 -9.43 5.87 -14.49
CA GLU A 42 -9.78 6.99 -13.58
C GLU A 42 -11.28 7.27 -13.51
N HIS A 43 -11.99 7.12 -14.64
CA HIS A 43 -13.42 7.35 -14.72
C HIS A 43 -14.25 6.36 -13.88
N GLU A 44 -13.75 5.14 -13.66
CA GLU A 44 -14.38 4.15 -12.78
C GLU A 44 -14.02 4.41 -11.32
N LYS A 45 -12.75 4.78 -11.05
CA LYS A 45 -12.30 5.15 -9.70
C LYS A 45 -13.09 6.33 -9.12
N MET A 46 -13.45 7.31 -9.94
CA MET A 46 -14.25 8.47 -9.51
C MET A 46 -15.71 8.12 -9.17
N LYS A 47 -16.24 7.03 -9.74
CA LYS A 47 -17.61 6.56 -9.48
C LYS A 47 -17.69 5.70 -8.23
N MET A 48 -16.59 5.04 -7.85
CA MET A 48 -16.52 4.22 -6.65
C MET A 48 -16.50 5.08 -5.38
N ASN A 49 -17.00 4.52 -4.28
CA ASN A 49 -16.86 5.17 -2.98
C ASN A 49 -15.37 5.24 -2.62
N PRO A 50 -14.91 6.33 -1.97
CA PRO A 50 -13.50 6.47 -1.57
C PRO A 50 -13.02 5.37 -0.61
N ASN A 51 -13.95 4.70 0.08
CA ASN A 51 -13.65 3.61 1.00
C ASN A 51 -13.45 2.26 0.31
N ASP A 52 -13.97 2.07 -0.90
CA ASP A 52 -13.90 0.81 -1.64
C ASP A 52 -12.66 0.73 -2.53
N ILE A 53 -11.92 1.84 -2.66
CA ILE A 53 -10.70 1.90 -3.46
C ILE A 53 -9.59 1.12 -2.76
N GLU A 54 -9.16 0.04 -3.39
CA GLU A 54 -8.00 -0.74 -2.94
C GLU A 54 -6.71 0.09 -3.02
N VAL A 55 -5.85 -0.06 -2.02
CA VAL A 55 -4.56 0.63 -1.91
C VAL A 55 -3.43 -0.38 -1.84
N ALA A 56 -2.24 0.03 -2.27
CA ALA A 56 -1.05 -0.82 -2.16
C ALA A 56 -0.72 -1.10 -0.69
N VAL A 57 -0.34 -2.34 -0.42
CA VAL A 57 0.14 -2.77 0.91
C VAL A 57 1.64 -2.95 0.81
N VAL A 58 2.36 -2.14 1.57
CA VAL A 58 3.82 -2.08 1.58
C VAL A 58 4.28 -2.26 3.02
N VAL A 59 5.30 -3.10 3.23
CA VAL A 59 5.91 -3.31 4.54
C VAL A 59 6.63 -2.03 4.99
N ASP A 60 6.56 -1.72 6.28
CA ASP A 60 7.25 -0.58 6.87
C ASP A 60 8.74 -0.59 6.50
N PRO A 61 9.30 0.49 5.94
CA PRO A 61 10.72 0.61 5.63
C PRO A 61 11.66 0.25 6.79
N VAL A 62 11.25 0.46 8.05
CA VAL A 62 12.02 0.07 9.23
C VAL A 62 12.28 -1.44 9.25
N LEU A 63 11.30 -2.24 8.84
CA LEU A 63 11.42 -3.68 8.71
C LEU A 63 11.95 -4.10 7.34
N GLY A 64 11.44 -3.50 6.26
CA GLY A 64 11.83 -3.84 4.87
C GLY A 64 13.34 -3.75 4.62
N ASN A 65 14.01 -2.79 5.26
CA ASN A 65 15.45 -2.57 5.10
C ASN A 65 16.33 -3.60 5.84
N ILE A 66 15.84 -4.20 6.93
CA ILE A 66 16.61 -5.16 7.72
C ILE A 66 16.39 -6.62 7.28
N LEU A 67 15.31 -6.90 6.55
CA LEU A 67 14.96 -8.24 6.11
C LEU A 67 15.94 -8.78 5.05
N ARG A 68 16.44 -9.98 5.29
CA ARG A 68 17.20 -10.78 4.31
C ARG A 68 16.26 -11.31 3.21
N PRO A 69 16.76 -11.67 2.01
CA PRO A 69 15.92 -12.12 0.89
C PRO A 69 14.91 -13.22 1.27
N HIS A 70 15.34 -14.27 1.96
CA HIS A 70 14.45 -15.35 2.41
C HIS A 70 13.37 -14.89 3.43
N GLN A 71 13.67 -13.87 4.24
CA GLN A 71 12.70 -13.31 5.19
C GLN A 71 11.66 -12.47 4.46
N ARG A 72 12.06 -11.76 3.39
CA ARG A 72 11.13 -11.03 2.53
C ARG A 72 10.14 -11.98 1.86
N ASP A 73 10.64 -13.10 1.35
CA ASP A 73 9.80 -14.17 0.77
C ASP A 73 8.87 -14.79 1.80
N GLY A 74 9.37 -15.04 3.03
CA GLY A 74 8.57 -15.56 4.14
C GLY A 74 7.44 -14.61 4.56
N VAL A 75 7.71 -13.30 4.65
CA VAL A 75 6.67 -12.29 4.97
C VAL A 75 5.63 -12.20 3.86
N LYS A 76 6.06 -12.25 2.59
CA LYS A 76 5.14 -12.28 1.45
C LYS A 76 4.25 -13.52 1.47
N PHE A 77 4.84 -14.69 1.69
CA PHE A 77 4.11 -15.96 1.80
C PHE A 77 3.09 -15.92 2.95
N MET A 78 3.51 -15.47 4.14
CA MET A 78 2.62 -15.34 5.28
C MET A 78 1.43 -14.42 4.96
N TYR A 79 1.68 -13.27 4.32
CA TYR A 79 0.61 -12.36 3.89
C TYR A 79 -0.36 -13.03 2.92
N ASP A 80 0.15 -13.76 1.93
CA ASP A 80 -0.70 -14.44 0.93
C ASP A 80 -1.53 -15.59 1.56
N CYS A 81 -1.00 -16.27 2.59
CA CYS A 81 -1.75 -17.26 3.36
C CYS A 81 -2.87 -16.64 4.20
N VAL A 82 -2.58 -15.59 4.98
CA VAL A 82 -3.60 -14.98 5.86
C VAL A 82 -4.66 -14.19 5.10
N THR A 83 -4.33 -13.73 3.89
CA THR A 83 -5.30 -13.05 3.01
C THR A 83 -6.10 -14.02 2.14
N GLY A 84 -5.87 -15.33 2.25
CA GLY A 84 -6.58 -16.35 1.46
C GLY A 84 -6.26 -16.31 -0.03
N LYS A 85 -5.16 -15.66 -0.43
CA LYS A 85 -4.69 -15.65 -1.82
C LYS A 85 -4.07 -16.98 -2.22
N GLN A 86 -3.44 -17.67 -1.26
CA GLN A 86 -2.78 -18.94 -1.52
C GLN A 86 -3.78 -20.11 -1.58
N ILE A 87 -4.73 -20.14 -0.64
CA ILE A 87 -5.83 -21.11 -0.59
C ILE A 87 -7.09 -20.32 -0.28
N GLU A 88 -8.08 -20.40 -1.17
CA GLU A 88 -9.36 -19.72 -1.00
C GLU A 88 -10.07 -20.21 0.28
N ASN A 89 -10.61 -19.28 1.07
CA ASN A 89 -11.28 -19.55 2.35
C ASN A 89 -10.41 -20.13 3.48
N ALA A 90 -9.09 -20.14 3.33
CA ALA A 90 -8.15 -20.41 4.42
C ALA A 90 -7.41 -19.12 4.80
N TYR A 91 -7.44 -18.74 6.08
CA TYR A 91 -6.94 -17.44 6.56
C TYR A 91 -5.83 -17.56 7.62
N GLY A 92 -5.09 -18.67 7.60
CA GLY A 92 -4.07 -19.01 8.61
C GLY A 92 -4.33 -20.35 9.27
#